data_AF-A0A0D0DD41-F1
#
_entry.id   AF-A0A0D0DD41-F1
#
_cell.length_a   1.000
_cell.length_b   1.000
_cell.length_c   1.000
_cell.angle_alpha   90.00
_cell.angle_beta   90.00
_cell.angle_gamma   90.00
#
_symmetry.space_group_name_H-M   'P 1'
#
loop_
_entity.id
_entity.type
_entity.pdbx_description
1 polymer ?
#
loop_
_entity_poly.entity_id
_entity_poly.type
_entity_poly.pdbx_seq_one_letter_code
_entity_poly.pdbx_strand_id
1 'polypeptide(L)'
;MAIIFETEAQEKQGSLCEEACNEAEGVIRCKSCIRFHGWCKPFVARVHKYLPFHQLEIWAGSCYEDISLGELGFVWFLGQGWEPCPG
;
A
#
# COMPACT_ATOMS: atom_id res chain seq x y z
N MET A 1 -16.86 19.94 23.16
CA MET A 1 -16.47 18.61 22.65
C MET A 1 -15.25 18.81 21.76
N ALA A 2 -14.06 18.80 22.32
CA ALA A 2 -12.83 18.91 21.54
C ALA A 2 -12.45 17.49 21.12
N ILE A 3 -12.52 17.22 19.81
CA ILE A 3 -11.97 15.99 19.23
C ILE A 3 -10.47 16.25 19.20
N ILE A 4 -9.74 15.62 20.12
CA ILE A 4 -8.28 15.60 20.07
C ILE A 4 -7.96 14.73 18.86
N PHE A 5 -7.54 15.34 17.75
CA PHE A 5 -6.83 14.59 16.70
C PHE A 5 -5.47 14.25 17.29
N GLU A 6 -5.35 13.06 17.87
CA GLU A 6 -4.08 12.44 18.20
C GLU A 6 -3.35 12.18 16.89
N THR A 7 -2.72 13.23 16.36
CA THR A 7 -1.65 13.07 15.37
C THR A 7 -0.41 12.73 16.19
N GLU A 8 -0.38 11.50 16.71
CA GLU A 8 0.86 10.90 17.15
C GLU A 8 1.87 11.01 16.00
N ALA A 9 3.11 11.42 16.31
CA ALA A 9 4.15 11.52 15.30
C ALA A 9 4.32 10.15 14.64
N GLN A 10 3.94 10.04 13.37
CA GLN A 10 4.04 8.79 12.63
C GLN A 10 5.50 8.61 12.22
N GLU A 11 6.16 7.59 12.73
CA GLU A 11 7.48 7.19 12.23
C GLU A 11 7.33 6.46 10.90
N LYS A 12 8.22 6.77 9.96
CA LYS A 12 8.31 6.05 8.69
C LYS A 12 8.66 4.59 8.96
N GLN A 13 7.79 3.68 8.54
CA GLN A 13 8.00 2.25 8.64
C GLN A 13 8.83 1.72 7.47
N GLY A 14 10.03 1.23 7.79
CA GLY A 14 10.95 0.64 6.83
C GLY A 14 11.63 1.68 5.93
N SER A 15 12.91 1.50 5.67
CA SER A 15 13.64 2.26 4.64
C SER A 15 13.66 1.50 3.31
N LEU A 16 13.57 0.18 3.35
CA LEU A 16 13.67 -0.69 2.20
C LEU A 16 12.33 -1.36 1.92
N CYS A 17 12.06 -1.58 0.64
CA CYS A 17 11.00 -2.47 0.23
C CYS A 17 11.30 -3.89 0.75
N GLU A 18 10.25 -4.68 0.94
CA GLU A 18 10.35 -6.12 1.26
C GLU A 18 11.46 -6.81 0.45
N GLU A 19 12.26 -7.66 1.13
CA GLU A 19 13.56 -8.17 0.66
C GLU A 19 13.54 -8.73 -0.77
N ALA A 20 12.41 -9.32 -1.19
CA ALA A 20 12.22 -9.85 -2.53
C ALA A 20 12.20 -8.79 -3.67
N CYS A 21 12.21 -7.49 -3.34
CA CYS A 21 12.27 -6.38 -4.31
C CYS A 21 13.70 -5.85 -4.57
N ASN A 22 14.65 -6.15 -3.67
CA ASN A 22 16.08 -5.82 -3.70
C ASN A 22 16.56 -4.37 -3.94
N GLU A 23 15.76 -3.41 -4.45
CA GLU A 23 16.33 -2.11 -4.87
C GLU A 23 15.48 -0.85 -4.66
N ALA A 24 14.29 -0.94 -4.06
CA ALA A 24 13.40 0.21 -3.92
C ALA A 24 13.18 0.62 -2.47
N GLU A 25 13.03 1.93 -2.25
CA GLU A 25 12.59 2.49 -0.98
C GLU A 25 11.15 2.02 -0.66
N GLY A 26 10.96 1.51 0.55
CA GLY A 26 9.65 1.08 1.04
C GLY A 26 8.85 2.28 1.53
N VAL A 27 8.15 2.96 0.62
CA VAL A 27 7.37 4.17 0.96
C VAL A 27 5.89 3.90 1.23
N ILE A 28 5.39 2.72 0.91
CA ILE A 28 3.99 2.34 1.14
C ILE A 28 3.92 1.32 2.26
N ARG A 29 2.93 1.48 3.14
CA ARG A 29 2.55 0.48 4.14
C ARG A 29 1.10 0.05 3.94
N CYS A 30 0.71 -1.01 4.63
CA CYS A 30 -0.61 -1.58 4.60
C CYS A 30 -1.04 -1.81 6.04
N LYS A 31 -2.14 -1.18 6.44
CA LYS A 31 -2.68 -1.28 7.81
C LYS A 31 -3.46 -2.57 8.05
N SER A 32 -3.88 -3.23 6.98
CA SER A 32 -4.65 -4.47 7.04
C SER A 32 -3.75 -5.72 7.08
N CYS A 33 -2.49 -5.61 6.65
CA CYS A 33 -1.53 -6.70 6.71
C CYS A 33 -1.07 -6.93 8.16
N ILE A 34 -0.93 -8.20 8.54
CA ILE A 34 -0.42 -8.60 9.86
C ILE A 34 1.08 -8.27 10.01
N ARG A 35 1.79 -8.12 8.88
CA ARG A 35 3.24 -7.86 8.85
C ARG A 35 3.52 -6.38 8.58
N PHE A 36 4.51 -5.85 9.30
CA PHE A 36 5.04 -4.51 9.10
C PHE A 36 6.19 -4.54 8.08
N HIS A 37 5.84 -4.42 6.80
CA HIS A 37 6.80 -4.23 5.72
C HIS A 37 6.56 -2.89 5.02
N GLY A 38 7.63 -2.27 4.55
CA GLY A 38 7.54 -1.20 3.55
C GLY A 38 7.50 -1.83 2.16
N TRP A 39 6.70 -1.26 1.26
CA TRP A 39 6.64 -1.67 -0.13
C TRP A 39 6.92 -0.48 -1.05
N CYS A 40 7.53 -0.75 -2.19
CA CYS A 40 7.55 0.20 -3.29
C CYS A 40 6.26 0.09 -4.12
N LYS A 41 5.97 1.12 -4.92
CA LYS A 41 4.77 1.20 -5.77
C LYS A 41 4.51 -0.05 -6.65
N PRO A 42 5.48 -0.60 -7.40
CA PRO A 42 5.21 -1.76 -8.24
C PRO A 42 4.98 -3.04 -7.42
N PHE A 43 5.67 -3.20 -6.28
CA PHE A 43 5.57 -4.41 -5.49
C PHE A 43 4.27 -4.46 -4.68
N VAL A 44 3.83 -3.31 -4.14
CA VAL A 44 2.60 -3.26 -3.35
C VAL A 44 1.40 -3.68 -4.20
N ALA A 45 1.31 -3.23 -5.46
CA ALA A 45 0.23 -3.62 -6.36
C ALA A 45 0.24 -5.12 -6.66
N ARG A 46 1.42 -5.71 -6.84
CA ARG A 46 1.56 -7.14 -7.10
C ARG A 46 1.18 -8.00 -5.90
N VAL A 47 1.57 -7.61 -4.69
CA VAL A 47 1.26 -8.34 -3.45
C VAL A 47 -0.22 -8.21 -3.09
N HIS A 48 -0.81 -7.04 -3.34
CA HIS A 48 -2.19 -6.73 -2.96
C HIS A 48 -3.23 -6.95 -4.08
N LYS A 49 -2.84 -7.49 -5.25
CA LYS A 49 -3.77 -7.70 -6.38
C LYS A 49 -5.01 -8.53 -6.04
N TYR A 50 -4.90 -9.45 -5.07
CA TYR A 50 -6.00 -10.30 -4.59
C TYR A 50 -6.59 -9.81 -3.27
N LEU A 51 -6.16 -8.64 -2.80
CA LEU A 51 -6.54 -8.02 -1.53
C LEU A 51 -6.95 -6.56 -1.76
N PRO A 52 -7.91 -6.27 -2.67
CA PRO A 52 -8.19 -4.92 -3.16
C PRO A 52 -8.73 -3.95 -2.08
N PHE A 53 -9.19 -4.50 -0.96
CA PHE A 53 -9.76 -3.74 0.16
C PHE A 53 -8.80 -3.52 1.32
N HIS A 54 -7.55 -3.95 1.20
CA HIS A 54 -6.52 -3.61 2.17
C HIS A 54 -6.29 -2.10 2.17
N GLN A 55 -6.22 -1.50 3.36
CA GLN A 55 -5.95 -0.07 3.49
C GLN A 55 -4.45 0.19 3.35
N LEU A 56 -4.07 0.84 2.26
CA LEU A 56 -2.69 1.25 1.99
C LEU A 56 -2.50 2.72 2.36
N GLU A 57 -1.28 3.05 2.79
CA GLU A 57 -0.87 4.43 3.02
C GLU A 57 0.53 4.65 2.43
N ILE A 58 0.77 5.84 1.86
CA ILE A 58 2.06 6.25 1.31
C ILE A 58 2.72 7.30 2.21
N TRP A 59 4.04 7.19 2.39
CA TRP A 59 4.84 8.17 3.12
C TRP A 59 5.02 9.43 2.27
N ALA A 60 4.41 10.54 2.69
CA ALA A 60 4.46 11.84 2.01
C ALA A 60 5.65 12.71 2.47
N GLY A 61 6.57 12.17 3.27
CA GLY A 61 7.75 12.88 3.78
C GLY A 61 7.65 13.25 5.26
N SER A 62 6.45 13.57 5.74
CA SER A 62 6.18 13.90 7.16
C SER A 62 5.14 13.00 7.82
N CYS A 63 4.22 12.44 7.05
CA CYS A 63 3.14 11.59 7.54
C CYS A 63 2.74 10.58 6.46
N TYR A 64 1.94 9.60 6.88
CA TYR A 64 1.29 8.67 5.98
C TYR A 64 -0.05 9.23 5.50
N GLU A 65 -0.28 9.14 4.19
CA GLU A 65 -1.54 9.53 3.54
C GLU A 65 -2.20 8.28 2.94
N ASP A 66 -3.52 8.20 2.98
CA ASP A 66 -4.26 7.11 2.34
C ASP A 66 -3.95 7.07 0.83
N ILE A 67 -3.74 5.86 0.31
CA ILE A 67 -3.57 5.62 -1.13
C ILE A 67 -4.34 4.36 -1.51
N SER A 68 -4.93 4.35 -2.70
CA SER A 68 -5.61 3.18 -3.24
C SER A 68 -4.73 2.45 -4.25
N LEU A 69 -5.03 1.16 -4.46
CA LEU A 69 -4.44 0.41 -5.57
C LEU A 69 -4.76 1.05 -6.93
N GLY A 70 -5.95 1.64 -7.08
CA GLY A 70 -6.34 2.35 -8.31
C GLY A 70 -5.44 3.54 -8.63
N GLU A 71 -5.06 4.33 -7.62
CA GLU A 71 -4.12 5.45 -7.76
C GLU A 71 -2.69 4.99 -8.10
N LEU A 72 -2.36 3.74 -7.78
CA LEU A 72 -1.12 3.08 -8.18
C LEU A 72 -1.18 2.47 -9.59
N GLY A 73 -2.31 2.65 -10.30
CA GLY A 73 -2.53 2.13 -11.64
C GLY A 73 -3.02 0.69 -11.69
N PHE A 74 -3.40 0.10 -10.56
CA PHE A 74 -3.99 -1.24 -10.54
C PHE A 74 -5.43 -1.20 -11.07
N VAL A 75 -5.70 -2.02 -12.08
CA VAL A 75 -7.05 -2.22 -12.62
C VAL A 75 -7.61 -3.51 -12.03
N TRP A 76 -8.77 -3.40 -11.39
CA TRP A 76 -9.45 -4.54 -10.80
C TRP A 76 -10.46 -5.15 -11.78
N PHE A 77 -10.15 -6.33 -12.32
CA PHE A 77 -11.06 -7.06 -13.21
C PHE A 77 -12.05 -7.89 -12.40
N LEU A 78 -13.34 -7.56 -12.54
CA LEU A 78 -14.44 -8.30 -11.94
C LEU A 78 -14.80 -9.48 -12.86
N GLY A 79 -14.21 -10.66 -12.63
CA GLY A 79 -14.40 -11.82 -13.51
C GLY A 79 -13.51 -13.01 -13.21
N GLN A 80 -13.30 -13.89 -14.20
CA GLN A 80 -12.47 -15.08 -14.07
C GLN A 80 -11.04 -14.73 -13.67
N GLY A 81 -10.66 -15.11 -12.44
CA GLY A 81 -9.26 -15.12 -12.01
C GLY A 81 -8.59 -13.75 -11.93
N TRP A 82 -9.35 -12.65 -11.88
CA TRP A 82 -8.83 -11.29 -11.80
C TRP A 82 -8.05 -10.85 -13.06
N GLU A 83 -8.25 -11.58 -14.17
CA GLU A 83 -7.66 -11.29 -15.47
C GLU A 83 -8.68 -10.58 -16.38
N PRO A 84 -8.22 -9.85 -17.41
CA PRO A 84 -9.10 -9.31 -18.43
C PRO A 84 -9.91 -10.42 -19.10
N CYS A 85 -11.19 -10.17 -19.39
CA CYS A 85 -11.97 -11.09 -20.22
C CYS A 85 -11.28 -11.26 -21.58
N PRO A 86 -11.15 -12.50 -22.11
CA PRO A 86 -10.68 -12.71 -23.47
C PRO A 86 -11.65 -11.99 -24.43
N GLY A 87 -11.08 -11.16 -25.29
CA GLY A 87 -11.81 -10.42 -26.34
C GLY A 87 -12.19 -11.29 -27.52
#